data_AF-A0A0T6YRV5-F1
#
_entry.id   AF-A0A0T6YRV5-F1
#
_cell.length_a   1.000
_cell.length_b   1.000
_cell.length_c   1.000
_cell.angle_alpha   90.00
_cell.angle_beta   90.00
_cell.angle_gamma   90.00
#
_symmetry.space_group_name_H-M   'P 1'
#
loop_
_entity.id
_entity.type
_entity.pdbx_description
1 polymer ?
#
loop_
_entity_poly.entity_id
_entity_poly.type
_entity_poly.pdbx_seq_one_letter_code
_entity_poly.pdbx_strand_id
1 'polypeptide(L)'
;MKRPPIIALSERAKLDPFIVATGAASPRDQRDLMERPFFSLAKAKRIAPILYKSGDVQVEVFAVAEHGMATIWDADVLIWAASQIVEAENLDLKTSRFLRFTPYQLLTAIGRDTGAREYKLLKGALTRLQSTAIRTTIRQGEHWRRHQFSWINEWEECTTRDGRTEGMEFVLPDWFYRGVVDRSLVLAIDPAYFRLTGGIERWLYRVARKHAGRQTRGWVFEIAHLHAKSGSLARMSDFAFDLRRIVQRQSLPGYRLRIDRHGRRELLRILPATLPTGPVDDAVETLGTSGATTVGTSGTSASGFRAHGLQLTLWPEATLPGLNLESNRESNFLSGSGDVEKTSRKPDLGHRGDPRDVQTREIPRSIGDDS
;
A
#
# COMPACT_ATOMS: atom_id res chain seq x y z
N MET A 1 6.29 -52.50 7.48
CA MET A 1 5.31 -51.62 6.78
C MET A 1 5.88 -50.21 6.73
N LYS A 2 6.27 -49.72 5.54
CA LYS A 2 6.69 -48.32 5.37
C LYS A 2 5.43 -47.45 5.30
N ARG A 3 5.30 -46.47 6.21
CA ARG A 3 4.24 -45.45 6.12
C ARG A 3 4.40 -44.71 4.77
N PRO A 4 3.34 -44.51 3.99
CA PRO A 4 3.45 -43.73 2.76
C PRO A 4 3.85 -42.29 3.12
N PRO A 5 4.63 -41.61 2.27
CA PRO A 5 4.95 -40.21 2.50
C PRO A 5 3.65 -39.41 2.49
N ILE A 6 3.46 -38.56 3.51
CA ILE A 6 2.43 -37.53 3.48
C ILE A 6 2.87 -36.55 2.38
N ILE A 7 2.44 -36.82 1.14
CA ILE A 7 2.47 -35.79 0.10
C ILE A 7 1.52 -34.72 0.63
N ALA A 8 2.07 -33.61 1.11
CA ALA A 8 1.26 -32.45 1.44
C ALA A 8 0.49 -32.11 0.15
N LEU A 9 -0.81 -32.41 0.11
CA LEU A 9 -1.64 -32.04 -1.03
C LEU A 9 -1.51 -30.53 -1.24
N SER A 10 -1.12 -30.14 -2.45
CA SER A 10 -1.07 -28.74 -2.90
C SER A 10 -2.33 -28.01 -2.44
N GLU A 11 -2.19 -26.77 -1.99
CA GLU A 11 -3.33 -25.97 -1.54
C GLU A 11 -4.38 -25.81 -2.65
N ARG A 12 -3.94 -25.82 -3.92
CA ARG A 12 -4.81 -25.77 -5.10
C ARG A 12 -5.73 -26.97 -5.23
N ALA A 13 -5.31 -28.16 -4.77
CA ALA A 13 -6.14 -29.36 -4.81
C ALA A 13 -7.33 -29.30 -3.85
N LYS A 14 -7.36 -28.33 -2.92
CA LYS A 14 -8.41 -28.16 -1.90
C LYS A 14 -9.30 -26.93 -2.14
N LEU A 15 -9.02 -26.14 -3.17
CA LEU A 15 -9.69 -24.86 -3.43
C LEU A 15 -10.33 -24.86 -4.81
N ASP A 16 -11.55 -24.33 -4.91
CA ASP A 16 -12.14 -23.99 -6.20
C ASP A 16 -11.41 -22.77 -6.79
N PRO A 17 -11.03 -22.78 -8.09
CA PRO A 17 -10.41 -21.63 -8.72
C PRO A 17 -11.41 -20.48 -8.90
N PHE A 18 -11.01 -19.28 -8.50
CA PHE A 18 -11.64 -18.03 -8.91
C PHE A 18 -11.11 -17.64 -10.29
N ILE A 19 -11.96 -17.82 -11.30
CA ILE A 19 -11.65 -17.49 -12.68
C ILE A 19 -11.85 -15.99 -12.88
N VAL A 20 -10.77 -15.28 -13.17
CA VAL A 20 -10.83 -13.84 -13.41
C VAL A 20 -11.38 -13.58 -14.82
N ALA A 21 -12.67 -13.25 -14.90
CA ALA A 21 -13.37 -13.00 -16.15
C ALA A 21 -13.33 -11.53 -16.61
N THR A 22 -13.20 -10.57 -15.68
CA THR A 22 -13.41 -9.14 -15.95
C THR A 22 -12.12 -8.32 -15.89
N GLY A 23 -11.78 -7.60 -16.97
CA GLY A 23 -10.56 -6.79 -17.05
C GLY A 23 -10.65 -5.38 -16.45
N ALA A 24 -11.85 -4.90 -16.07
CA ALA A 24 -12.12 -3.48 -15.79
C ALA A 24 -12.35 -3.13 -14.30
N ALA A 25 -11.87 -3.96 -13.37
CA ALA A 25 -12.00 -3.66 -11.95
C ALA A 25 -11.22 -2.37 -11.58
N SER A 26 -11.87 -1.46 -10.86
CA SER A 26 -11.21 -0.25 -10.36
C SER A 26 -10.11 -0.63 -9.38
N PRO A 27 -8.88 -0.08 -9.48
CA PRO A 27 -7.76 -0.49 -8.64
C PRO A 27 -8.04 -0.40 -7.14
N ARG A 28 -7.71 -1.46 -6.41
CA ARG A 28 -7.88 -1.62 -4.96
C ARG A 28 -6.56 -2.04 -4.33
N ASP A 29 -6.15 -1.35 -3.29
CA ASP A 29 -4.95 -1.67 -2.52
C ASP A 29 -5.32 -1.92 -1.06
N GLN A 30 -4.63 -2.87 -0.44
CA GLN A 30 -4.84 -3.23 0.96
C GLN A 30 -4.16 -2.19 1.87
N ARG A 31 -4.95 -1.57 2.74
CA ARG A 31 -4.57 -0.42 3.60
C ARG A 31 -3.36 -0.71 4.49
N ASP A 32 -3.17 -1.96 4.91
CA ASP A 32 -2.02 -2.36 5.73
C ASP A 32 -0.70 -2.29 4.99
N LEU A 33 -0.72 -2.45 3.67
CA LEU A 33 0.47 -2.43 2.83
C LEU A 33 0.89 -1.02 2.42
N MET A 34 0.03 -0.02 2.63
CA MET A 34 0.21 1.32 2.08
C MET A 34 1.20 2.19 2.84
N GLU A 35 1.51 1.87 4.10
CA GLU A 35 2.34 2.73 4.95
C GLU A 35 3.58 2.03 5.52
N ARG A 36 3.61 0.69 5.53
CA ARG A 36 4.70 -0.09 6.11
C ARG A 36 5.59 -0.67 5.01
N PRO A 37 6.88 -0.86 5.27
CA PRO A 37 7.83 -1.24 4.23
C PRO A 37 7.78 -2.77 4.00
N PHE A 38 6.85 -3.20 3.16
CA PHE A 38 6.70 -4.60 2.76
C PHE A 38 7.51 -4.98 1.51
N PHE A 39 8.03 -3.99 0.79
CA PHE A 39 8.65 -4.16 -0.52
C PHE A 39 9.93 -3.34 -0.62
N SER A 40 10.89 -3.82 -1.42
CA SER A 40 12.03 -3.00 -1.84
C SER A 40 11.57 -1.84 -2.71
N LEU A 41 12.05 -0.63 -2.42
CA LEU A 41 11.78 0.58 -3.21
C LEU A 41 12.77 0.77 -4.38
N ALA A 42 13.79 -0.09 -4.49
CA ALA A 42 14.74 -0.07 -5.59
C ALA A 42 14.44 -1.21 -6.58
N LYS A 43 14.70 -0.98 -7.87
CA LYS A 43 14.64 -2.03 -8.91
C LYS A 43 15.79 -3.03 -8.77
N ALA A 44 16.88 -2.62 -8.13
CA ALA A 44 18.03 -3.48 -7.87
C ALA A 44 17.68 -4.59 -6.89
N LYS A 45 18.30 -5.75 -7.07
CA LYS A 45 18.13 -6.91 -6.18
C LYS A 45 18.52 -6.53 -4.75
N ARG A 46 17.58 -6.66 -3.82
CA ARG A 46 17.81 -6.45 -2.38
C ARG A 46 17.75 -7.78 -1.65
N ILE A 47 18.85 -8.11 -0.97
CA ILE A 47 18.94 -9.26 -0.05
C ILE A 47 18.96 -8.84 1.42
N ALA A 48 19.39 -7.59 1.69
CA ALA A 48 19.37 -7.04 3.05
C ALA A 48 17.93 -6.94 3.55
N PRO A 49 17.62 -7.47 4.75
CA PRO A 49 16.25 -7.54 5.25
C PRO A 49 15.64 -6.14 5.42
N ILE A 50 14.31 -6.08 5.46
CA ILE A 50 13.59 -4.93 6.00
C ILE A 50 13.18 -5.32 7.41
N LEU A 51 13.62 -4.55 8.40
CA LEU A 51 13.23 -4.70 9.80
C LEU A 51 12.59 -3.39 10.24
N TYR A 52 11.28 -3.40 10.43
CA TYR A 52 10.50 -2.23 10.79
C TYR A 52 9.73 -2.47 12.09
N LYS A 53 9.80 -1.50 13.00
CA LYS A 53 9.06 -1.49 14.26
C LYS A 53 8.54 -0.08 14.52
N SER A 54 7.25 0.02 14.86
CA SER A 54 6.61 1.27 15.28
C SER A 54 5.46 0.94 16.23
N GLY A 55 5.55 1.40 17.48
CA GLY A 55 4.67 0.95 18.56
C GLY A 55 4.72 -0.58 18.71
N ASP A 56 3.54 -1.19 18.76
CA ASP A 56 3.35 -2.65 18.86
C ASP A 56 3.38 -3.36 17.50
N VAL A 57 3.53 -2.60 16.40
CA VAL A 57 3.59 -3.14 15.05
C VAL A 57 5.03 -3.43 14.66
N GLN A 58 5.26 -4.68 14.24
CA GLN A 58 6.51 -5.15 13.67
C GLN A 58 6.25 -5.74 12.28
N VAL A 59 7.13 -5.41 11.34
CA VAL A 59 7.17 -5.97 9.98
C VAL A 59 8.61 -6.35 9.68
N GLU A 60 8.82 -7.61 9.33
CA GLU A 60 10.08 -8.12 8.85
C GLU A 60 9.90 -8.71 7.46
N VAL A 61 10.82 -8.40 6.56
CA VAL A 61 10.82 -8.93 5.19
C VAL A 61 12.19 -9.50 4.89
N PHE A 62 12.23 -10.77 4.56
CA PHE A 62 13.43 -11.53 4.25
C PHE A 62 13.42 -11.96 2.79
N ALA A 63 14.60 -11.91 2.19
CA ALA A 63 14.83 -12.29 0.80
C ALA A 63 15.54 -13.64 0.74
N VAL A 64 15.35 -14.37 -0.37
CA VAL A 64 16.29 -15.41 -0.81
C VAL A 64 17.42 -14.78 -1.62
N ALA A 65 18.63 -15.33 -1.52
CA ALA A 65 19.82 -14.75 -2.15
C ALA A 65 19.75 -14.71 -3.69
N GLU A 66 19.13 -15.73 -4.28
CA GLU A 66 19.03 -15.89 -5.73
C GLU A 66 18.17 -14.77 -6.36
N HIS A 67 16.93 -14.62 -5.87
CA HIS A 67 15.94 -13.73 -6.48
C HIS A 67 15.85 -12.34 -5.81
N GLY A 68 16.33 -12.19 -4.58
CA GLY A 68 16.05 -11.01 -3.75
C GLY A 68 14.60 -10.97 -3.26
N MET A 69 14.24 -9.91 -2.53
CA MET A 69 12.85 -9.67 -2.11
C MET A 69 12.01 -9.01 -3.19
N ALA A 70 10.69 -9.14 -3.05
CA ALA A 70 9.69 -8.46 -3.85
C ALA A 70 9.87 -6.93 -3.77
N THR A 71 9.76 -6.31 -4.93
CA THR A 71 9.86 -4.87 -5.12
C THR A 71 8.49 -4.22 -5.16
N ILE A 72 8.42 -2.91 -5.02
CA ILE A 72 7.14 -2.18 -5.06
C ILE A 72 6.43 -2.27 -6.43
N TRP A 73 7.13 -2.63 -7.51
CA TRP A 73 6.50 -2.92 -8.81
C TRP A 73 5.87 -4.31 -8.86
N ASP A 74 6.29 -5.23 -7.99
CA ASP A 74 5.68 -6.56 -7.88
C ASP A 74 4.34 -6.48 -7.13
N ALA A 75 4.18 -5.47 -6.26
CA ALA A 75 2.92 -5.18 -5.58
C ALA A 75 1.76 -4.89 -6.54
N ASP A 76 2.03 -4.56 -7.81
CA ASP A 76 1.00 -4.35 -8.83
C ASP A 76 0.18 -5.61 -9.08
N VAL A 77 0.79 -6.79 -8.97
CA VAL A 77 0.09 -8.08 -9.06
C VAL A 77 -0.91 -8.23 -7.92
N LEU A 78 -0.53 -7.81 -6.70
CA LEU A 78 -1.40 -7.87 -5.52
C LEU A 78 -2.52 -6.84 -5.59
N ILE A 79 -2.24 -5.63 -6.05
CA ILE A 79 -3.25 -4.59 -6.29
C ILE A 79 -4.26 -5.08 -7.32
N TRP A 80 -3.79 -5.65 -8.43
CA TRP A 80 -4.67 -6.25 -9.44
C TRP A 80 -5.53 -7.37 -8.84
N ALA A 81 -4.93 -8.32 -8.13
CA ALA A 81 -5.65 -9.44 -7.52
C ALA A 81 -6.73 -8.96 -6.53
N ALA A 82 -6.39 -7.99 -5.67
CA ALA A 82 -7.34 -7.38 -4.75
C ALA A 82 -8.50 -6.69 -5.48
N SER A 83 -8.21 -6.02 -6.60
CA SER A 83 -9.22 -5.37 -7.43
C SER A 83 -10.22 -6.38 -7.98
N GLN A 84 -9.75 -7.54 -8.47
CA GLN A 84 -10.62 -8.59 -9.00
C GLN A 84 -11.50 -9.23 -7.94
N ILE A 85 -10.94 -9.51 -6.76
CA ILE A 85 -11.70 -10.09 -5.64
C ILE A 85 -12.79 -9.10 -5.18
N VAL A 86 -12.45 -7.83 -4.96
CA VAL A 86 -13.41 -6.82 -4.52
C VAL A 86 -14.51 -6.59 -5.55
N GLU A 87 -14.17 -6.57 -6.84
CA GLU A 87 -15.17 -6.43 -7.91
C GLU A 87 -16.14 -7.61 -7.93
N ALA A 88 -15.63 -8.84 -7.84
CA ALA A 88 -16.47 -10.03 -7.77
C ALA A 88 -17.36 -10.04 -6.52
N GLU A 89 -16.84 -9.64 -5.35
CA GLU A 89 -17.62 -9.48 -4.12
C GLU A 89 -18.69 -8.38 -4.22
N ASN A 90 -18.48 -7.33 -5.04
CA ASN A 90 -19.50 -6.31 -5.29
C ASN A 90 -20.62 -6.80 -6.21
N LEU A 91 -20.34 -7.84 -7.00
CA LEU A 91 -21.30 -8.51 -7.88
C LEU A 91 -21.90 -9.78 -7.24
N ASP A 92 -21.71 -9.95 -5.93
CA ASP A 92 -22.17 -11.12 -5.16
C ASP A 92 -21.69 -12.47 -5.72
N LEU A 93 -20.52 -12.48 -6.38
CA LEU A 93 -19.89 -13.68 -6.91
C LEU A 93 -19.01 -14.35 -5.84
N LYS A 94 -19.03 -15.68 -5.80
CA LYS A 94 -18.14 -16.46 -4.92
C LYS A 94 -16.68 -16.24 -5.32
N THR A 95 -15.89 -15.72 -4.39
CA THR A 95 -14.44 -15.54 -4.58
C THR A 95 -13.61 -16.65 -3.93
N SER A 96 -12.33 -16.72 -4.30
CA SER A 96 -11.35 -17.67 -3.78
C SER A 96 -9.97 -17.03 -3.78
N ARG A 97 -9.11 -17.45 -2.85
CA ARG A 97 -7.68 -17.08 -2.83
C ARG A 97 -6.85 -17.78 -3.92
N PHE A 98 -7.44 -18.76 -4.61
CA PHE A 98 -6.84 -19.42 -5.77
C PHE A 98 -7.33 -18.74 -7.05
N LEU A 99 -6.47 -17.97 -7.71
CA LEU A 99 -6.81 -17.21 -8.92
C LEU A 99 -6.33 -17.95 -10.17
N ARG A 100 -7.18 -17.99 -11.19
CA ARG A 100 -6.84 -18.41 -12.56
C ARG A 100 -7.11 -17.26 -13.53
N PHE A 101 -6.12 -16.92 -14.35
CA PHE A 101 -6.15 -15.73 -15.21
C PHE A 101 -5.22 -15.89 -16.42
N THR A 102 -5.34 -15.01 -17.40
CA THR A 102 -4.36 -14.89 -18.49
C THR A 102 -3.35 -13.77 -18.19
N PRO A 103 -2.05 -13.94 -18.54
CA PRO A 103 -1.06 -12.87 -18.41
C PRO A 103 -1.49 -11.56 -19.08
N TYR A 104 -2.17 -11.67 -20.24
CA TYR A 104 -2.73 -10.55 -20.98
C TYR A 104 -3.68 -9.71 -20.12
N GLN A 105 -4.67 -10.35 -19.47
CA GLN A 105 -5.63 -9.64 -18.61
C GLN A 105 -4.93 -8.88 -17.48
N LEU A 106 -3.97 -9.51 -16.79
CA LEU A 106 -3.25 -8.86 -15.70
C LEU A 106 -2.45 -7.66 -16.21
N LEU A 107 -1.61 -7.86 -17.24
CA LEU A 107 -0.70 -6.85 -17.75
C LEU A 107 -1.45 -5.64 -18.32
N THR A 108 -2.50 -5.88 -19.10
CA THR A 108 -3.37 -4.80 -19.61
C THR A 108 -4.04 -4.03 -18.47
N ALA A 109 -4.56 -4.71 -17.45
CA ALA A 109 -5.23 -4.06 -16.33
C ALA A 109 -4.29 -3.18 -15.49
N ILE A 110 -3.01 -3.53 -15.37
CA ILE A 110 -1.99 -2.71 -14.69
C ILE A 110 -1.25 -1.76 -15.65
N GLY A 111 -1.75 -1.58 -16.88
CA GLY A 111 -1.20 -0.64 -17.86
C GLY A 111 0.21 -0.97 -18.35
N ARG A 112 0.55 -2.25 -18.44
CA ARG A 112 1.82 -2.74 -19.02
C ARG A 112 1.60 -3.31 -20.42
N ASP A 113 2.67 -3.27 -21.21
CA ASP A 113 2.71 -3.95 -22.50
C ASP A 113 2.55 -5.47 -22.34
N THR A 114 2.17 -6.16 -23.41
CA THR A 114 1.86 -7.60 -23.41
C THR A 114 2.83 -8.42 -24.25
N GLY A 115 4.08 -7.95 -24.36
CA GLY A 115 5.14 -8.62 -25.10
C GLY A 115 5.82 -9.74 -24.32
N ALA A 116 6.66 -10.51 -25.03
CA ALA A 116 7.41 -11.62 -24.43
C ALA A 116 8.31 -11.19 -23.27
N ARG A 117 8.84 -9.95 -23.33
CA ARG A 117 9.64 -9.36 -22.25
C ARG A 117 8.81 -9.18 -20.99
N GLU A 118 7.61 -8.62 -21.12
CA GLU A 118 6.71 -8.31 -20.01
C GLU A 118 6.21 -9.60 -19.35
N TYR A 119 6.01 -10.65 -20.15
CA TYR A 119 5.67 -11.97 -19.64
C TYR A 119 6.83 -12.57 -18.83
N LYS A 120 8.07 -12.44 -19.29
CA LYS A 120 9.27 -12.83 -18.52
C LYS A 120 9.41 -12.03 -17.23
N LEU A 121 9.12 -10.72 -17.27
CA LEU A 121 9.12 -9.87 -16.09
C LEU A 121 8.04 -10.25 -15.09
N LEU A 122 6.84 -10.63 -15.56
CA LEU A 122 5.75 -11.13 -14.72
C LEU A 122 6.17 -12.41 -14.00
N LYS A 123 6.76 -13.39 -14.71
CA LYS A 123 7.29 -14.61 -14.08
C LYS A 123 8.30 -14.29 -12.98
N GLY A 124 9.25 -13.39 -13.27
CA GLY A 124 10.21 -12.94 -12.26
C GLY A 124 9.56 -12.23 -11.06
N ALA A 125 8.46 -11.50 -11.26
CA ALA A 125 7.68 -10.90 -10.18
C ALA A 125 6.99 -11.97 -9.33
N LEU A 126 6.34 -12.96 -9.94
CA LEU A 126 5.72 -14.08 -9.23
C LEU A 126 6.73 -14.88 -8.41
N THR A 127 7.91 -15.18 -8.98
CA THR A 127 9.02 -15.83 -8.25
C THR A 127 9.48 -15.01 -7.05
N ARG A 128 9.64 -13.68 -7.18
CA ARG A 128 10.00 -12.81 -6.04
C ARG A 128 8.89 -12.75 -4.99
N LEU A 129 7.63 -12.65 -5.39
CA LEU A 129 6.48 -12.64 -4.48
C LEU A 129 6.38 -13.95 -3.68
N GLN A 130 6.65 -15.09 -4.33
CA GLN A 130 6.65 -16.40 -3.67
C GLN A 130 7.84 -16.59 -2.72
N SER A 131 9.03 -16.12 -3.11
CA SER A 131 10.27 -16.33 -2.35
C SER A 131 10.56 -15.26 -1.27
N THR A 132 9.72 -14.24 -1.16
CA THR A 132 9.83 -13.22 -0.10
C THR A 132 9.09 -13.66 1.15
N ALA A 133 9.82 -13.90 2.23
CA ALA A 133 9.23 -14.29 3.51
C ALA A 133 8.92 -13.06 4.36
N ILE A 134 7.68 -12.97 4.85
CA ILE A 134 7.20 -11.84 5.66
C ILE A 134 6.83 -12.35 7.04
N ARG A 135 7.19 -11.58 8.07
CA ARG A 135 6.70 -11.76 9.42
C ARG A 135 6.08 -10.46 9.91
N THR A 136 4.86 -10.52 10.42
CA THR A 136 4.19 -9.31 10.91
C THR A 136 3.33 -9.55 12.15
N THR A 137 3.21 -8.49 12.96
CA THR A 137 2.24 -8.39 14.06
C THR A 137 1.02 -7.54 13.67
N ILE A 138 0.76 -7.32 12.38
CA ILE A 138 -0.43 -6.60 11.94
C ILE A 138 -1.65 -7.51 12.01
N ARG A 139 -2.76 -6.97 12.53
CA ARG A 139 -4.05 -7.67 12.75
C ARG A 139 -3.91 -8.85 13.70
N GLN A 140 -3.20 -8.64 14.81
CA GLN A 140 -3.29 -9.54 15.96
C GLN A 140 -4.74 -9.55 16.42
N GLY A 141 -5.38 -10.73 16.39
CA GLY A 141 -6.64 -10.94 17.12
C GLY A 141 -6.38 -11.07 18.62
N GLU A 142 -7.37 -11.52 19.38
CA GLU A 142 -7.24 -11.80 20.82
C GLU A 142 -6.08 -12.76 21.15
N HIS A 143 -5.74 -13.63 20.20
CA HIS A 143 -4.59 -14.52 20.29
C HIS A 143 -3.40 -13.85 19.58
N TRP A 144 -2.45 -13.34 20.36
CA TRP A 144 -1.23 -12.64 19.93
C TRP A 144 -0.30 -13.56 19.08
N ARG A 145 -0.70 -13.88 17.85
CA ARG A 145 -0.03 -14.77 16.91
C ARG A 145 0.68 -13.99 15.81
N ARG A 146 2.00 -14.09 15.78
CA ARG A 146 2.78 -13.56 14.66
C ARG A 146 2.40 -14.29 13.36
N HIS A 147 2.00 -13.53 12.33
CA HIS A 147 1.76 -14.09 11.01
C HIS A 147 3.06 -14.23 10.25
N GLN A 148 3.28 -15.38 9.62
CA GLN A 148 4.38 -15.62 8.69
C GLN A 148 3.82 -16.18 7.38
N PHE A 149 4.17 -15.55 6.27
CA PHE A 149 3.67 -15.94 4.94
C PHE A 149 4.59 -15.41 3.82
N SER A 150 4.38 -15.90 2.60
CA SER A 150 4.86 -15.29 1.35
C SER A 150 3.71 -14.62 0.62
N TRP A 151 3.97 -13.63 -0.24
CA TRP A 151 2.89 -12.93 -0.97
C TRP A 151 2.11 -13.83 -1.92
N ILE A 152 2.76 -14.90 -2.40
CA ILE A 152 2.16 -15.97 -3.19
C ILE A 152 2.61 -17.30 -2.57
N ASN A 153 1.68 -18.19 -2.26
CA ASN A 153 2.00 -19.51 -1.71
C ASN A 153 2.46 -20.45 -2.83
N GLU A 154 1.67 -20.52 -3.90
CA GLU A 154 1.89 -21.38 -5.06
C GLU A 154 1.56 -20.60 -6.33
N TRP A 155 2.27 -20.85 -7.43
CA TRP A 155 1.89 -20.38 -8.76
C TRP A 155 2.36 -21.36 -9.84
N GLU A 156 1.66 -21.40 -10.96
CA GLU A 156 1.97 -22.27 -12.10
C GLU A 156 1.55 -21.63 -13.42
N GLU A 157 2.23 -22.03 -14.49
CA GLU A 157 1.81 -21.74 -15.86
C GLU A 157 0.94 -22.88 -16.36
N CYS A 158 -0.30 -22.59 -16.76
CA CYS A 158 -1.14 -23.57 -17.41
C CYS A 158 -0.70 -23.67 -18.86
N THR A 159 -0.10 -24.79 -19.26
CA THR A 159 0.25 -25.08 -20.65
C THR A 159 -0.53 -26.30 -21.12
N THR A 160 -1.05 -26.24 -22.36
CA THR A 160 -1.58 -27.43 -23.02
C THR A 160 -0.46 -28.45 -23.23
N ARG A 161 -0.85 -29.70 -23.45
CA ARG A 161 0.07 -30.79 -23.84
C ARG A 161 0.89 -30.45 -25.10
N ASP A 162 0.36 -29.59 -25.96
CA ASP A 162 1.00 -29.09 -27.18
C ASP A 162 1.88 -27.84 -26.95
N GLY A 163 2.04 -27.41 -25.70
CA GLY A 163 2.92 -26.30 -25.29
C GLY A 163 2.31 -24.90 -25.37
N ARG A 164 1.01 -24.76 -25.64
CA ARG A 164 0.32 -23.45 -25.67
C ARG A 164 0.01 -23.00 -24.24
N THR A 165 0.46 -21.81 -23.84
CA THR A 165 0.05 -21.22 -22.56
C THR A 165 -1.45 -20.89 -22.57
N GLU A 166 -2.23 -21.57 -21.74
CA GLU A 166 -3.66 -21.32 -21.51
C GLU A 166 -3.90 -20.23 -20.46
N GLY A 167 -2.95 -20.04 -19.56
CA GLY A 167 -3.04 -19.04 -18.50
C GLY A 167 -1.98 -19.20 -17.44
N MET A 168 -2.21 -18.53 -16.33
CA MET A 168 -1.45 -18.63 -15.10
C MET A 168 -2.40 -18.79 -13.94
N GLU A 169 -1.87 -19.40 -12.90
CA GLU A 169 -2.53 -19.67 -11.66
C GLU A 169 -1.67 -19.22 -10.50
N PHE A 170 -2.27 -18.64 -9.47
CA PHE A 170 -1.58 -18.49 -8.19
C PHE A 170 -2.53 -18.56 -7.00
N VAL A 171 -1.95 -18.89 -5.84
CA VAL A 171 -2.63 -18.94 -4.55
C VAL A 171 -2.12 -17.81 -3.66
N LEU A 172 -3.01 -16.91 -3.28
CA LEU A 172 -2.75 -15.87 -2.29
C LEU A 172 -2.69 -16.45 -0.87
N PRO A 173 -1.87 -15.89 0.02
CA PRO A 173 -1.89 -16.25 1.42
C PRO A 173 -3.22 -15.82 2.04
N ASP A 174 -3.72 -16.65 2.96
CA ASP A 174 -4.97 -16.41 3.70
C ASP A 174 -4.98 -15.02 4.38
N TRP A 175 -3.86 -14.58 4.93
CA TRP A 175 -3.73 -13.25 5.56
C TRP A 175 -4.03 -12.09 4.60
N PHE A 176 -3.56 -12.17 3.35
CA PHE A 176 -3.83 -11.14 2.34
C PHE A 176 -5.28 -11.22 1.89
N TYR A 177 -5.76 -12.42 1.55
CA TYR A 177 -7.12 -12.64 1.09
C TYR A 177 -8.18 -12.14 2.10
N ARG A 178 -8.06 -12.52 3.38
CA ARG A 178 -8.95 -12.00 4.45
C ARG A 178 -8.90 -10.47 4.54
N GLY A 179 -7.73 -9.88 4.29
CA GLY A 179 -7.56 -8.45 4.24
C GLY A 179 -8.21 -7.73 3.08
N VAL A 180 -8.45 -8.43 1.99
CA VAL A 180 -9.11 -7.90 0.80
C VAL A 180 -10.63 -8.06 0.91
N VAL A 181 -11.09 -9.20 1.42
CA VAL A 181 -12.51 -9.47 1.64
C VAL A 181 -13.09 -8.53 2.71
N ASP A 182 -12.31 -8.16 3.73
CA ASP A 182 -12.68 -7.10 4.66
C ASP A 182 -12.64 -5.72 3.98
N ARG A 183 -13.82 -5.23 3.58
CA ARG A 183 -13.99 -3.94 2.88
C ARG A 183 -13.45 -2.74 3.66
N SER A 184 -13.33 -2.82 4.99
CA SER A 184 -12.77 -1.73 5.81
C SER A 184 -11.24 -1.58 5.64
N LEU A 185 -10.59 -2.63 5.13
CA LEU A 185 -9.13 -2.71 5.00
C LEU A 185 -8.64 -2.53 3.56
N VAL A 186 -9.52 -2.11 2.66
CA VAL A 186 -9.21 -1.86 1.25
C VAL A 186 -9.51 -0.40 0.88
N LEU A 187 -8.60 0.21 0.12
CA LEU A 187 -8.80 1.54 -0.46
C LEU A 187 -8.76 1.50 -1.98
N ALA A 188 -9.72 2.20 -2.60
CA ALA A 188 -9.64 2.54 -4.01
C ALA A 188 -8.43 3.46 -4.27
N ILE A 189 -7.66 3.16 -5.31
CA ILE A 189 -6.55 3.99 -5.77
C ILE A 189 -6.81 4.49 -7.20
N ASP A 190 -6.13 5.58 -7.55
CA ASP A 190 -6.19 6.18 -8.87
C ASP A 190 -5.48 5.26 -9.89
N PRO A 191 -6.11 4.89 -11.03
CA PRO A 191 -5.47 4.10 -12.07
C PRO A 191 -4.14 4.67 -12.59
N ALA A 192 -3.96 6.00 -12.51
CA ALA A 192 -2.71 6.66 -12.85
C ALA A 192 -1.53 6.23 -11.96
N TYR A 193 -1.78 5.59 -10.81
CA TYR A 193 -0.74 4.99 -9.96
C TYR A 193 0.20 4.08 -10.76
N PHE A 194 -0.33 3.29 -11.69
CA PHE A 194 0.48 2.34 -12.44
C PHE A 194 1.52 3.03 -13.34
N ARG A 195 1.29 4.30 -13.72
CA ARG A 195 2.23 5.10 -14.52
C ARG A 195 3.41 5.66 -13.72
N LEU A 196 3.39 5.57 -12.40
CA LEU A 196 4.48 6.06 -11.56
C LEU A 196 5.74 5.21 -11.76
N THR A 197 6.87 5.86 -12.01
CA THR A 197 8.09 5.17 -12.44
C THR A 197 9.09 4.97 -11.31
N GLY A 198 9.04 5.83 -10.27
CA GLY A 198 9.95 5.78 -9.13
C GLY A 198 9.41 4.91 -7.98
N GLY A 199 10.30 4.17 -7.31
CA GLY A 199 9.87 3.33 -6.18
C GLY A 199 9.47 4.15 -4.94
N ILE A 200 10.22 5.20 -4.60
CA ILE A 200 9.84 6.15 -3.53
C ILE A 200 8.54 6.87 -3.89
N GLU A 201 8.36 7.23 -5.16
CA GLU A 201 7.16 7.89 -5.68
C GLU A 201 5.92 7.01 -5.52
N ARG A 202 5.99 5.73 -5.93
CA ARG A 202 4.91 4.74 -5.73
C ARG A 202 4.59 4.54 -4.25
N TRP A 203 5.62 4.40 -3.42
CA TRP A 203 5.43 4.25 -1.97
C TRP A 203 4.77 5.50 -1.36
N LEU A 204 5.24 6.69 -1.74
CA LEU A 204 4.72 7.96 -1.25
C LEU A 204 3.26 8.15 -1.64
N TYR A 205 2.85 7.74 -2.84
CA TYR A 205 1.44 7.75 -3.25
C TYR A 205 0.58 6.91 -2.28
N ARG A 206 1.05 5.72 -1.91
CA ARG A 206 0.30 4.83 -1.01
C ARG A 206 0.20 5.44 0.40
N VAL A 207 1.29 6.03 0.90
CA VAL A 207 1.31 6.79 2.16
C VAL A 207 0.33 7.96 2.11
N ALA A 208 0.35 8.75 1.03
CA ALA A 208 -0.58 9.87 0.81
C ALA A 208 -2.03 9.38 0.83
N ARG A 209 -2.33 8.30 0.12
CA ARG A 209 -3.68 7.74 0.04
C ARG A 209 -4.20 7.22 1.38
N LYS A 210 -3.34 6.62 2.19
CA LYS A 210 -3.71 6.17 3.55
C LYS A 210 -3.94 7.34 4.51
N HIS A 211 -3.02 8.31 4.54
CA HIS A 211 -3.00 9.34 5.58
C HIS A 211 -3.70 10.63 5.20
N ALA A 212 -3.37 11.20 4.04
CA ALA A 212 -4.04 12.42 3.58
C ALA A 212 -5.44 12.09 3.05
N GLY A 213 -5.61 10.97 2.35
CA GLY A 213 -6.90 10.51 1.84
C GLY A 213 -7.61 11.62 1.06
N ARG A 214 -8.75 12.08 1.57
CA ARG A 214 -9.51 13.25 1.04
C ARG A 214 -9.58 14.41 2.03
N GLN A 215 -8.74 14.43 3.06
CA GLN A 215 -8.74 15.45 4.11
C GLN A 215 -8.32 16.81 3.54
N THR A 216 -9.18 17.83 3.67
CA THR A 216 -8.94 19.17 3.11
C THR A 216 -7.65 19.82 3.61
N ARG A 217 -7.29 19.58 4.88
CA ARG A 217 -6.04 20.05 5.49
C ARG A 217 -4.82 19.23 5.10
N GLY A 218 -5.04 18.10 4.43
CA GLY A 218 -4.01 17.13 4.06
C GLY A 218 -3.31 16.50 5.25
N TRP A 219 -2.08 16.06 5.01
CA TRP A 219 -1.22 15.45 6.03
C TRP A 219 0.19 16.02 5.94
N VAL A 220 0.90 16.05 7.07
CA VAL A 220 2.29 16.52 7.16
C VAL A 220 3.15 15.44 7.77
N PHE A 221 4.32 15.20 7.18
CA PHE A 221 5.34 14.33 7.73
C PHE A 221 6.68 15.06 7.79
N GLU A 222 7.47 14.78 8.82
CA GLU A 222 8.90 15.07 8.77
C GLU A 222 9.57 14.11 7.77
N ILE A 223 10.49 14.63 6.94
CA ILE A 223 11.21 13.81 5.95
C ILE A 223 11.98 12.67 6.63
N ALA A 224 12.56 12.93 7.81
CA ALA A 224 13.27 11.91 8.57
C ALA A 224 12.35 10.74 8.98
N HIS A 225 11.11 11.05 9.36
CA HIS A 225 10.11 10.05 9.69
C HIS A 225 9.70 9.24 8.45
N LEU A 226 9.53 9.89 7.29
CA LEU A 226 9.25 9.20 6.03
C LEU A 226 10.38 8.24 5.64
N HIS A 227 11.64 8.65 5.79
CA HIS A 227 12.79 7.79 5.49
C HIS A 227 12.77 6.52 6.34
N ALA A 228 12.60 6.65 7.66
CA ALA A 228 12.48 5.51 8.56
C ALA A 228 11.27 4.61 8.20
N LYS A 229 10.12 5.23 7.89
CA LYS A 229 8.89 4.53 7.50
C LYS A 229 8.99 3.81 6.15
N SER A 230 9.82 4.30 5.24
CA SER A 230 9.99 3.75 3.89
C SER A 230 10.78 2.45 3.85
N GLY A 231 11.59 2.16 4.88
CA GLY A 231 12.53 1.05 4.87
C GLY A 231 13.61 1.15 3.77
N SER A 232 13.82 2.35 3.21
CA SER A 232 14.82 2.62 2.17
C SER A 232 16.25 2.41 2.69
N LEU A 233 17.12 1.90 1.83
CA LEU A 233 18.57 1.79 2.10
C LEU A 233 19.34 3.05 1.68
N ALA A 234 18.68 4.01 1.01
CA ALA A 234 19.33 5.25 0.60
C ALA A 234 19.74 6.06 1.82
N ARG A 235 20.82 6.85 1.69
CA ARG A 235 21.19 7.84 2.70
C ARG A 235 20.04 8.85 2.85
N MET A 236 19.86 9.40 4.05
CA MET A 236 18.82 10.40 4.31
C MET A 236 18.89 11.59 3.33
N SER A 237 20.10 12.03 2.98
CA SER A 237 20.33 13.12 2.02
C SER A 237 19.76 12.80 0.64
N ASP A 238 20.01 11.58 0.15
CA ASP A 238 19.62 11.13 -1.17
C ASP A 238 18.11 10.88 -1.22
N PHE A 239 17.55 10.33 -0.15
CA PHE A 239 16.11 10.18 0.02
C PHE A 239 15.39 11.54 0.04
N ALA A 240 15.91 12.52 0.79
CA ALA A 240 15.36 13.87 0.80
C ALA A 240 15.48 14.54 -0.58
N PHE A 241 16.59 14.32 -1.30
CA PHE A 241 16.76 14.80 -2.66
C PHE A 241 15.72 14.18 -3.62
N ASP A 242 15.48 12.88 -3.53
CA ASP A 242 14.44 12.19 -4.31
C ASP A 242 13.04 12.74 -4.01
N LEU A 243 12.71 12.97 -2.74
CA LEU A 243 11.44 13.60 -2.37
C LEU A 243 11.30 15.01 -2.94
N ARG A 244 12.35 15.84 -2.87
CA ARG A 244 12.34 17.18 -3.48
C ARG A 244 12.10 17.12 -4.98
N ARG A 245 12.70 16.15 -5.68
CA ARG A 245 12.46 15.94 -7.12
C ARG A 245 11.03 15.53 -7.41
N ILE A 246 10.43 14.68 -6.58
CA ILE A 246 9.01 14.30 -6.69
C ILE A 246 8.11 15.53 -6.46
N VAL A 247 8.42 16.34 -5.44
CA VAL A 247 7.71 17.61 -5.16
C VAL A 247 7.85 18.60 -6.32
N GLN A 248 9.00 18.70 -6.97
CA GLN A 248 9.14 19.56 -8.14
C GLN A 248 8.29 19.09 -9.33
N ARG A 249 8.18 17.77 -9.53
CA ARG A 249 7.42 17.18 -10.65
C ARG A 249 5.91 17.14 -10.43
N GLN A 250 5.45 17.13 -9.18
CA GLN A 250 4.03 17.00 -8.81
C GLN A 250 3.34 15.81 -9.48
N SER A 251 4.04 14.68 -9.55
CA SER A 251 3.62 13.50 -10.30
C SER A 251 2.61 12.61 -9.58
N LEU A 252 2.32 12.84 -8.29
CA LEU A 252 1.43 11.99 -7.49
C LEU A 252 -0.04 12.24 -7.88
N PRO A 253 -0.75 11.25 -8.47
CA PRO A 253 -2.13 11.42 -8.89
C PRO A 253 -3.03 11.81 -7.72
N GLY A 254 -3.86 12.83 -7.90
CA GLY A 254 -4.80 13.28 -6.87
C GLY A 254 -4.17 13.97 -5.65
N TYR A 255 -2.85 14.23 -5.64
CA TYR A 255 -2.19 14.93 -4.53
C TYR A 255 -1.25 16.04 -5.01
N ARG A 256 -1.24 17.15 -4.28
CA ARG A 256 -0.24 18.20 -4.40
C ARG A 256 0.72 18.14 -3.22
N LEU A 257 2.01 18.17 -3.51
CA LEU A 257 3.08 18.09 -2.52
C LEU A 257 3.71 19.46 -2.27
N ARG A 258 4.08 19.76 -1.04
CA ARG A 258 4.88 20.96 -0.71
C ARG A 258 5.91 20.59 0.35
N ILE A 259 7.06 21.25 0.31
CA ILE A 259 8.07 21.12 1.36
C ILE A 259 8.13 22.45 2.12
N ASP A 260 7.87 22.38 3.43
CA ASP A 260 7.99 23.48 4.36
C ASP A 260 9.29 23.28 5.16
N ARG A 261 10.09 24.35 5.32
CA ARG A 261 11.33 24.30 6.11
C ARG A 261 11.13 25.03 7.43
N HIS A 262 11.35 24.32 8.53
CA HIS A 262 11.30 24.88 9.89
C HIS A 262 12.64 24.66 10.57
N GLY A 263 13.52 25.67 10.47
CA GLY A 263 14.90 25.58 10.95
C GLY A 263 15.66 24.45 10.26
N ARG A 264 16.10 23.45 11.03
CA ARG A 264 16.82 22.27 10.50
C ARG A 264 15.90 21.15 10.01
N ARG A 265 14.58 21.22 10.27
CA ARG A 265 13.63 20.18 9.88
C ARG A 265 12.96 20.52 8.55
N GLU A 266 12.85 19.51 7.69
CA GLU A 266 12.05 19.60 6.46
C GLU A 266 10.78 18.78 6.64
N LEU A 267 9.64 19.43 6.39
CA LEU A 267 8.32 18.84 6.47
C LEU A 267 7.75 18.69 5.07
N LEU A 268 7.32 17.47 4.72
CA LEU A 268 6.55 17.21 3.52
C LEU A 268 5.06 17.34 3.84
N ARG A 269 4.41 18.31 3.21
CA ARG A 269 2.96 18.49 3.22
C ARG A 269 2.34 17.84 1.99
N ILE A 270 1.33 17.02 2.22
CA ILE A 270 0.58 16.28 1.21
C ILE A 270 -0.87 16.76 1.26
N LEU A 271 -1.33 17.44 0.22
CA LEU A 271 -2.70 17.96 0.13
C LEU A 271 -3.44 17.18 -0.97
N PRO A 272 -4.71 16.78 -0.77
CA PRO A 272 -5.53 16.33 -1.88
C PRO A 272 -5.59 17.42 -2.94
N ALA A 273 -5.36 17.06 -4.20
CA ALA A 273 -5.63 17.97 -5.30
C ALA A 273 -7.16 18.09 -5.40
N THR A 274 -7.70 19.29 -5.22
CA THR A 274 -9.09 19.56 -5.62
C THR A 274 -9.18 19.33 -7.12
N LEU A 275 -9.98 18.35 -7.54
CA LEU A 275 -10.46 18.32 -8.92
C LEU A 275 -11.22 19.65 -9.13
N PRO A 276 -10.99 20.39 -10.23
CA PRO A 276 -11.81 21.56 -10.52
C PRO A 276 -13.27 21.09 -10.66
N THR A 277 -14.07 21.39 -9.65
CA THR A 277 -15.53 21.30 -9.71
C THR A 277 -15.99 22.57 -10.42
N GLY A 278 -16.02 22.54 -11.74
CA GLY A 278 -16.66 23.57 -12.53
C GLY A 278 -18.17 23.28 -12.63
N PRO A 279 -19.06 24.27 -12.49
CA PRO A 279 -20.47 24.09 -12.78
C PRO A 279 -20.63 24.01 -14.31
N VAL A 280 -21.24 22.94 -14.82
CA VAL A 280 -21.70 22.88 -16.21
C VAL A 280 -23.18 23.22 -16.20
N ASP A 281 -23.48 24.51 -16.08
CA ASP A 281 -24.70 25.09 -16.60
C ASP A 281 -24.26 26.02 -17.72
N ASP A 282 -24.31 25.52 -18.95
CA ASP A 282 -24.55 26.39 -20.11
C ASP A 282 -25.27 25.55 -21.18
N ALA A 283 -26.45 26.06 -21.53
CA ALA A 283 -27.40 25.45 -22.43
C ALA A 283 -26.80 25.20 -23.83
N VAL A 284 -27.17 24.06 -24.40
CA VAL A 284 -26.89 23.71 -25.79
C VAL A 284 -27.75 24.58 -26.70
N GLU A 285 -27.14 25.57 -27.36
CA GLU A 285 -27.70 26.23 -28.54
C GLU A 285 -27.54 25.30 -29.75
N THR A 286 -28.68 24.81 -30.22
CA THR A 286 -28.91 24.08 -31.46
C THR A 286 -28.64 24.95 -32.69
N LEU A 287 -27.64 24.62 -33.51
CA LEU A 287 -27.67 24.88 -34.96
C LEU A 287 -26.82 23.83 -35.69
N GLY A 288 -27.48 23.03 -36.53
CA GLY A 288 -26.84 22.13 -37.48
C GLY A 288 -26.44 22.85 -38.77
N THR A 289 -25.59 22.19 -39.56
CA THR A 289 -25.88 21.90 -40.98
C THR A 289 -24.83 20.94 -41.56
N SER A 290 -25.36 19.99 -42.31
CA SER A 290 -24.70 19.03 -43.19
C SER A 290 -24.00 19.69 -44.38
N GLY A 291 -22.87 19.13 -44.81
CA GLY A 291 -22.27 19.42 -46.11
C GLY A 291 -21.17 18.42 -46.45
N ALA A 292 -21.50 17.41 -47.25
CA ALA A 292 -20.55 16.47 -47.84
C ALA A 292 -20.17 16.94 -49.26
N THR A 293 -18.88 16.80 -49.65
CA THR A 293 -18.48 16.39 -51.02
C THR A 293 -16.99 16.00 -51.12
N THR A 294 -16.76 14.75 -51.54
CA THR A 294 -15.82 14.19 -52.55
C THR A 294 -14.29 14.48 -52.64
N VAL A 295 -13.55 13.35 -52.67
CA VAL A 295 -12.44 12.91 -53.58
C VAL A 295 -11.01 13.42 -53.36
N GLY A 296 -10.07 12.46 -53.30
CA GLY A 296 -8.65 12.66 -53.68
C GLY A 296 -7.67 11.65 -53.08
N THR A 297 -7.35 10.58 -53.80
CA THR A 297 -6.19 9.70 -53.53
C THR A 297 -4.89 10.34 -54.02
N SER A 298 -3.86 10.40 -53.16
CA SER A 298 -2.46 10.47 -53.58
C SER A 298 -1.55 9.98 -52.45
N GLY A 299 -0.63 9.09 -52.80
CA GLY A 299 0.29 8.47 -51.87
C GLY A 299 1.50 9.31 -51.48
N THR A 300 2.24 8.71 -50.54
CA THR A 300 3.66 8.90 -50.16
C THR A 300 4.01 9.88 -49.03
N SER A 301 4.69 9.28 -48.04
CA SER A 301 5.80 9.76 -47.20
C SER A 301 5.56 10.31 -45.77
N ALA A 302 6.32 9.67 -44.86
CA ALA A 302 7.07 10.21 -43.72
C ALA A 302 6.36 10.89 -42.52
N SER A 303 6.63 10.30 -41.35
CA SER A 303 6.91 10.90 -40.03
C SER A 303 6.40 12.31 -39.70
N GLY A 304 5.62 12.41 -38.61
CA GLY A 304 5.38 13.69 -37.92
C GLY A 304 4.48 13.55 -36.70
N PHE A 305 4.84 14.27 -35.64
CA PHE A 305 4.20 14.35 -34.33
C PHE A 305 2.80 15.02 -34.33
N ARG A 306 2.09 14.79 -33.20
CA ARG A 306 1.09 15.62 -32.48
C ARG A 306 -0.43 15.45 -32.73
N ALA A 307 -1.06 14.91 -31.68
CA ALA A 307 -2.03 15.55 -30.77
C ALA A 307 -3.53 15.67 -31.14
N HIS A 308 -4.32 15.15 -30.19
CA HIS A 308 -5.69 15.44 -29.76
C HIS A 308 -6.89 14.96 -30.60
N GLY A 309 -7.61 14.00 -30.00
CA GLY A 309 -9.05 13.80 -30.14
C GLY A 309 -9.60 13.36 -28.79
N LEU A 310 -10.68 13.99 -28.34
CA LEU A 310 -11.19 14.02 -26.98
C LEU A 310 -11.82 12.72 -26.48
N GLN A 311 -11.69 12.58 -25.16
CA GLN A 311 -12.35 11.72 -24.18
C GLN A 311 -13.86 11.50 -24.42
N LEU A 312 -14.30 10.23 -24.34
CA LEU A 312 -15.65 9.85 -23.93
C LEU A 312 -15.55 9.08 -22.61
N THR A 313 -15.79 9.79 -21.51
CA THR A 313 -16.02 9.23 -20.19
C THR A 313 -17.47 8.77 -20.09
N LEU A 314 -17.70 7.48 -19.83
CA LEU A 314 -19.02 6.87 -19.69
C LEU A 314 -19.19 6.21 -18.31
N TRP A 315 -19.06 6.93 -17.20
CA TRP A 315 -19.45 6.39 -15.88
C TRP A 315 -20.12 7.49 -15.02
N PRO A 316 -21.38 7.30 -14.55
CA PRO A 316 -22.06 8.21 -13.64
C PRO A 316 -21.44 8.17 -12.24
N GLU A 317 -21.35 9.34 -11.63
CA GLU A 317 -20.67 9.63 -10.36
C GLU A 317 -21.47 9.23 -9.10
N ALA A 318 -22.39 8.28 -9.19
CA ALA A 318 -23.26 7.92 -8.08
C ALA A 318 -22.86 6.58 -7.45
N THR A 319 -22.63 6.61 -6.13
CA THR A 319 -22.62 5.49 -5.17
C THR A 319 -21.34 4.66 -5.06
N LEU A 320 -20.30 5.26 -4.44
CA LEU A 320 -19.35 4.51 -3.62
C LEU A 320 -19.32 5.14 -2.22
N PRO A 321 -19.76 4.43 -1.15
CA PRO A 321 -19.72 4.96 0.19
C PRO A 321 -18.27 5.29 0.59
N GLY A 322 -17.98 6.57 0.75
CA GLY A 322 -16.72 7.06 1.28
C GLY A 322 -16.82 7.21 2.79
N LEU A 323 -16.13 6.35 3.55
CA LEU A 323 -15.86 6.59 4.96
C LEU A 323 -14.37 6.40 5.23
N ASN A 324 -13.61 7.49 5.08
CA ASN A 324 -12.29 7.68 5.67
C ASN A 324 -12.43 8.71 6.81
N LEU A 325 -13.24 8.40 7.83
CA LEU A 325 -13.45 9.29 8.98
C LEU A 325 -12.71 8.88 10.25
N GLU A 326 -12.09 7.70 10.30
CA GLU A 326 -11.26 7.34 11.44
C GLU A 326 -9.80 7.75 11.23
N SER A 327 -9.44 8.83 11.93
CA SER A 327 -8.10 9.40 11.97
C SER A 327 -7.17 8.51 12.82
N ASN A 328 -6.06 8.05 12.23
CA ASN A 328 -4.91 7.50 12.95
C ASN A 328 -4.32 8.59 13.86
N ARG A 329 -4.82 8.69 15.09
CA ARG A 329 -4.30 9.61 16.13
C ARG A 329 -2.95 9.15 16.70
N GLU A 330 -2.51 7.93 16.42
CA GLU A 330 -1.36 7.31 17.10
C GLU A 330 0.00 7.50 16.41
N SER A 331 0.08 8.11 15.23
CA SER A 331 1.38 8.27 14.53
C SER A 331 2.21 9.48 14.97
N ASN A 332 1.75 10.26 15.97
CA ASN A 332 2.34 11.54 16.37
C ASN A 332 3.01 11.51 17.76
N PHE A 333 3.84 10.52 18.09
CA PHE A 333 4.71 10.68 19.27
C PHE A 333 6.05 9.98 19.08
N LEU A 334 7.09 10.76 18.76
CA LEU A 334 8.47 10.59 19.24
C LEU A 334 9.20 11.92 18.98
N SER A 335 8.89 12.95 19.78
CA SER A 335 9.77 14.10 19.97
C SER A 335 10.89 13.67 20.92
N GLY A 336 12.13 13.74 20.43
CA GLY A 336 13.32 13.29 21.15
C GLY A 336 13.53 13.98 22.50
N SER A 337 13.94 13.17 23.48
CA SER A 337 14.57 13.64 24.71
C SER A 337 15.99 14.10 24.36
N GLY A 338 16.16 15.41 24.18
CA GLY A 338 17.46 16.05 24.13
C GLY A 338 17.70 16.78 25.44
N ASP A 339 18.86 16.49 26.04
CA ASP A 339 19.37 17.04 27.29
C ASP A 339 19.19 18.55 27.41
N VAL A 340 18.67 18.99 28.56
CA VAL A 340 18.87 20.35 29.06
C VAL A 340 19.42 20.24 30.47
N GLU A 341 20.73 20.33 30.53
CA GLU A 341 21.51 20.72 31.69
C GLU A 341 21.01 22.08 32.20
N LYS A 342 20.54 22.15 33.45
CA LYS A 342 20.39 23.40 34.19
C LYS A 342 21.00 23.24 35.57
N THR A 343 22.20 23.79 35.70
CA THR A 343 22.88 24.06 36.96
C THR A 343 22.26 25.26 37.68
N SER A 344 22.33 25.21 39.02
CA SER A 344 22.46 26.35 39.95
C SER A 344 21.20 27.00 40.53
N ARG A 345 20.81 26.60 41.76
CA ARG A 345 21.01 27.32 43.04
C ARG A 345 19.95 26.96 44.10
N LYS A 346 20.41 26.42 45.24
CA LYS A 346 19.68 26.41 46.53
C LYS A 346 19.49 27.83 47.05
N PRO A 347 18.50 28.03 47.94
CA PRO A 347 18.89 28.40 49.29
C PRO A 347 18.28 27.49 50.36
N ASP A 348 19.10 27.26 51.37
CA ASP A 348 18.82 26.62 52.64
C ASP A 348 18.26 27.69 53.61
N LEU A 349 17.33 27.30 54.48
CA LEU A 349 17.08 27.89 55.81
C LEU A 349 15.92 27.12 56.46
N GLY A 350 16.23 26.43 57.56
CA GLY A 350 15.28 25.63 58.32
C GLY A 350 14.69 26.33 59.54
N HIS A 351 13.99 25.49 60.33
CA HIS A 351 13.89 25.42 61.79
C HIS A 351 12.46 25.37 62.39
N ARG A 352 12.20 24.21 63.04
CA ARG A 352 11.51 23.93 64.33
C ARG A 352 10.13 24.52 64.65
N GLY A 353 9.24 23.61 65.08
CA GLY A 353 8.15 23.88 66.03
C GLY A 353 7.14 22.72 66.13
N ASP A 354 7.22 21.94 67.22
CA ASP A 354 6.31 20.86 67.66
C ASP A 354 5.46 21.36 68.87
N PRO A 355 4.68 20.54 69.60
CA PRO A 355 3.41 19.81 69.36
C PRO A 355 2.22 20.42 70.16
N ARG A 356 0.97 19.91 70.01
CA ARG A 356 0.03 19.59 71.14
C ARG A 356 -1.11 18.62 70.74
N ASP A 357 -1.24 17.59 71.58
CA ASP A 357 -2.32 16.66 71.96
C ASP A 357 -3.76 16.81 71.40
N VAL A 358 -4.44 15.66 71.18
CA VAL A 358 -5.37 15.02 72.15
C VAL A 358 -5.92 13.68 71.59
N GLN A 359 -5.72 12.61 72.38
CA GLN A 359 -6.52 11.37 72.61
C GLN A 359 -7.81 11.19 71.77
N THR A 360 -8.20 9.99 71.30
CA THR A 360 -8.64 8.79 72.06
C THR A 360 -9.11 7.77 70.98
N ARG A 361 -8.75 6.48 70.92
CA ARG A 361 -9.31 5.28 71.61
C ARG A 361 -8.68 4.05 70.93
N GLU A 362 -7.95 3.23 71.68
CA GLU A 362 -8.31 1.86 72.09
C GLU A 362 -8.29 0.78 71.00
N ILE A 363 -7.38 -0.19 71.22
CA ILE A 363 -7.17 -1.49 70.57
C ILE A 363 -7.73 -2.57 71.53
N PRO A 364 -8.15 -3.77 71.09
CA PRO A 364 -7.23 -4.93 71.08
C PRO A 364 -7.41 -5.83 69.82
N ARG A 365 -6.37 -6.23 69.10
CA ARG A 365 -5.49 -7.42 69.30
C ARG A 365 -6.21 -8.78 69.39
N SER A 366 -6.05 -9.58 68.32
CA SER A 366 -5.61 -10.99 68.31
C SER A 366 -4.97 -11.21 66.90
N ILE A 367 -3.75 -11.71 66.65
CA ILE A 367 -3.03 -12.95 67.05
C ILE A 367 -3.97 -14.16 66.97
N GLY A 368 -3.76 -15.22 66.18
CA GLY A 368 -2.68 -15.62 65.28
C GLY A 368 -3.07 -16.98 64.65
N ASP A 369 -2.29 -17.36 63.64
CA ASP A 369 -1.92 -18.71 63.17
C ASP A 369 -2.95 -19.84 62.96
N ASP A 370 -2.87 -20.37 61.72
CA ASP A 370 -2.79 -21.77 61.31
C ASP A 370 -3.63 -22.83 62.03
N SER A 371 -4.53 -23.43 61.25
CA SER A 371 -4.57 -24.89 61.01
C SER A 371 -5.13 -25.18 59.62
#